data_AF-A0ABD5BS01-F1
#
_entry.id   AF-A0ABD5BS01-F1
#
_cell.length_a   1.000
_cell.length_b   1.000
_cell.length_c   1.000
_cell.angle_alpha   90.00
_cell.angle_beta   90.00
_cell.angle_gamma   90.00
#
_symmetry.space_group_name_H-M   'P 1'
#
loop_
_entity.id
_entity.type
_entity.pdbx_description
1 polymer ?
#
loop_
_entity_poly.entity_id
_entity_poly.type
_entity_poly.pdbx_seq_one_letter_code
_entity_poly.pdbx_strand_id
1 'polypeptide(L)'
;MKKHDLKILPEHFAAVVSGEKKAEFRINDRDYAVGDLLCLSEYGWLKDCDGLEGFSGQFIWVRITHVTDLHPWKPGYVMLSIERGPFKS
;
A
#
# COMPACT_ATOMS: atom_id res chain seq x y z
N MET A 1 -7.22 -9.68 11.77
CA MET A 1 -6.03 -9.31 10.98
C MET A 1 -6.01 -10.15 9.72
N LYS A 2 -6.34 -9.53 8.59
CA LYS A 2 -6.24 -10.08 7.23
C LYS A 2 -4.91 -9.58 6.60
N LYS A 3 -4.43 -10.32 5.60
CA LYS A 3 -3.27 -9.93 4.78
C LYS A 3 -3.76 -9.66 3.37
N HIS A 4 -3.32 -8.54 2.78
CA HIS A 4 -3.75 -8.10 1.46
C HIS A 4 -2.53 -7.86 0.57
N ASP A 5 -2.40 -8.61 -0.52
CA ASP A 5 -1.37 -8.38 -1.53
C ASP A 5 -1.83 -7.32 -2.52
N LEU A 6 -1.06 -6.24 -2.66
CA LEU A 6 -1.42 -5.07 -3.43
C LEU A 6 -0.23 -4.60 -4.26
N LYS A 7 -0.50 -4.20 -5.49
CA LYS A 7 0.47 -3.47 -6.33
C LYS A 7 0.63 -2.03 -5.85
N ILE A 8 1.82 -1.48 -6.03
CA ILE A 8 2.16 -0.08 -5.83
C ILE A 8 3.20 0.35 -6.88
N LEU A 9 3.08 1.57 -7.41
CA LEU A 9 4.02 2.11 -8.39
C LEU A 9 5.38 2.41 -7.75
N PRO A 10 6.51 2.33 -8.49
CA PRO A 10 7.85 2.53 -7.95
C PRO A 10 8.05 3.80 -7.13
N GLU A 11 7.52 4.94 -7.60
CA GLU A 11 7.62 6.22 -6.90
C GLU A 11 6.93 6.21 -5.51
N HIS A 12 5.79 5.54 -5.40
CA HIS A 12 5.05 5.43 -4.14
C HIS A 12 5.66 4.35 -3.25
N PHE A 13 6.16 3.26 -3.82
CA PHE A 13 6.88 2.23 -3.09
C PHE A 13 8.11 2.82 -2.40
N ALA A 14 8.94 3.58 -3.13
CA ALA A 14 10.10 4.28 -2.59
C ALA A 14 9.72 5.22 -1.43
N ALA A 15 8.62 5.98 -1.57
CA ALA A 15 8.14 6.87 -0.52
C ALA A 15 7.61 6.12 0.73
N VAL A 16 7.03 4.92 0.56
CA VAL A 16 6.66 4.06 1.70
C VAL A 16 7.94 3.52 2.36
N VAL A 17 8.91 3.04 1.59
CA VAL A 17 10.19 2.49 2.09
C VAL A 17 10.98 3.54 2.86
N SER A 18 11.08 4.78 2.34
CA SER A 18 11.73 5.92 3.03
C SER A 18 10.98 6.32 4.29
N GLY A 19 9.68 6.00 4.37
CA GLY A 19 8.80 6.37 5.47
C GLY A 19 8.20 7.76 5.33
N GLU A 20 8.37 8.45 4.19
CA GLU A 20 7.73 9.73 3.89
C GLU A 20 6.22 9.56 3.69
N LYS A 21 5.83 8.50 2.96
CA LYS A 21 4.43 8.18 2.71
C LYS A 21 3.84 7.35 3.85
N LYS A 22 2.82 7.92 4.50
CA LYS A 22 2.13 7.34 5.66
C LYS A 22 0.67 6.96 5.41
N ALA A 23 0.20 7.06 4.16
CA ALA A 23 -1.18 6.74 3.82
C ALA A 23 -1.33 6.17 2.40
N GLU A 24 -2.31 5.28 2.23
CA GLU A 24 -2.74 4.68 0.95
C GLU A 24 -4.19 5.07 0.65
N PHE A 25 -4.46 5.49 -0.59
CA PHE A 25 -5.81 5.75 -1.08
C PHE A 25 -6.28 4.56 -1.93
N ARG A 26 -7.36 3.89 -1.52
CA ARG A 26 -7.78 2.60 -2.12
C ARG A 26 -9.30 2.51 -2.25
N ILE A 27 -9.76 1.72 -3.22
CA ILE A 27 -11.14 1.24 -3.26
C ILE A 27 -11.30 0.25 -2.10
N ASN A 28 -12.36 0.36 -1.30
CA ASN A 28 -12.64 -0.56 -0.20
C ASN A 28 -13.36 -1.84 -0.65
N ASP A 29 -12.78 -2.55 -1.63
CA ASP A 29 -13.27 -3.81 -2.21
C ASP A 29 -12.88 -5.05 -1.39
N ARG A 30 -12.08 -4.87 -0.32
CA ARG A 30 -11.51 -5.92 0.54
C ARG A 30 -11.93 -5.80 2.01
N ASP A 31 -12.80 -4.82 2.32
CA ASP A 31 -13.25 -4.51 3.67
C ASP A 31 -12.06 -4.32 4.63
N TYR A 32 -11.21 -3.34 4.31
CA TYR A 32 -9.99 -3.06 5.06
C TYR A 32 -10.30 -2.67 6.51
N ALA A 33 -9.57 -3.26 7.46
CA ALA A 33 -9.74 -2.97 8.88
C ALA A 33 -8.43 -2.56 9.56
N VAL A 34 -8.55 -1.82 10.67
CA VAL A 34 -7.41 -1.52 11.54
C VAL A 34 -6.76 -2.82 12.02
N GLY A 35 -5.43 -2.89 11.96
CA GLY A 35 -4.64 -4.06 12.29
C GLY A 35 -4.44 -5.04 11.13
N ASP A 36 -5.09 -4.85 9.98
CA ASP A 36 -4.75 -5.61 8.77
C ASP A 36 -3.34 -5.25 8.25
N LEU A 37 -2.75 -6.19 7.51
CA LEU A 37 -1.45 -6.03 6.89
C LEU A 37 -1.58 -5.89 5.38
N LEU A 38 -0.87 -4.94 4.79
CA LEU A 38 -0.72 -4.81 3.35
C LEU A 38 0.68 -5.26 2.96
N CYS A 39 0.77 -6.20 2.02
CA CYS A 39 1.98 -6.49 1.26
C CYS A 39 1.96 -5.59 0.03
N LEU A 40 2.73 -4.50 0.07
CA LEU A 40 2.84 -3.57 -1.05
C LEU A 40 3.99 -4.04 -1.95
N SER A 41 3.65 -4.65 -3.07
CA SER A 41 4.58 -5.17 -4.06
C SER A 41 4.82 -4.13 -5.15
N GLU A 42 6.07 -3.75 -5.37
CA GLU A 42 6.45 -2.81 -6.41
C GLU A 42 6.14 -3.39 -7.80
N TYR A 43 5.31 -2.67 -8.56
CA TYR A 43 4.86 -3.05 -9.89
C TYR A 43 4.77 -1.83 -10.79
N GLY A 44 5.36 -1.89 -11.98
CA GLY A 44 5.30 -0.81 -12.96
C GLY A 44 6.35 -0.99 -14.05
N TRP A 45 6.65 0.12 -14.75
CA TRP A 45 7.68 0.16 -15.78
C TRP A 45 9.08 0.12 -15.14
N LEU A 46 9.79 -1.00 -15.32
CA LEU A 46 11.11 -1.21 -14.73
C LEU A 46 12.21 -0.93 -15.76
N LYS A 47 13.07 0.04 -15.44
CA LYS A 47 14.19 0.43 -16.31
C LYS A 47 15.18 -0.72 -16.53
N ASP A 48 15.33 -1.58 -15.53
CA ASP A 48 16.29 -2.69 -15.54
C ASP A 48 15.76 -3.93 -16.30
N CYS A 49 14.54 -3.87 -16.84
CA CYS A 49 13.89 -4.96 -17.59
C CYS A 49 13.50 -4.52 -19.01
N ASP A 50 14.40 -3.82 -19.72
CA ASP A 50 14.17 -3.32 -21.09
C ASP A 50 12.89 -2.46 -21.25
N GLY A 51 12.48 -1.80 -20.17
CA GLY A 51 11.22 -1.05 -20.16
C GLY A 51 9.98 -1.94 -20.23
N LEU A 52 10.01 -3.16 -19.73
CA LEU A 52 8.80 -3.98 -19.56
C LEU A 52 8.05 -3.60 -18.27
N GLU A 53 6.72 -3.73 -18.31
CA GLU A 53 5.88 -3.59 -17.14
C GLU A 53 5.87 -4.91 -16.34
N GLY A 54 6.22 -4.85 -15.07
CA GLY A 54 6.33 -6.06 -14.25
C GLY A 54 6.52 -5.79 -12.77
N PHE A 55 6.60 -6.88 -12.00
CA PHE A 55 7.01 -6.84 -10.60
C PHE A 55 8.54 -6.77 -10.54
N SER A 56 9.09 -5.89 -9.69
CA SER A 56 10.53 -5.86 -9.45
C SER A 56 11.01 -6.99 -8.52
N GLY A 57 10.06 -7.67 -7.86
CA GLY A 57 10.33 -8.63 -6.78
C GLY A 57 10.46 -7.96 -5.41
N GLN A 58 10.50 -6.63 -5.34
CA GLN A 58 10.52 -5.90 -4.07
C GLN A 58 9.11 -5.80 -3.48
N PHE A 59 9.02 -5.95 -2.16
CA PHE A 59 7.78 -5.75 -1.42
C PHE A 59 8.07 -5.20 -0.02
N ILE A 60 7.05 -4.58 0.58
CA ILE A 60 7.10 -4.13 1.97
C ILE A 60 5.80 -4.41 2.70
N TRP A 61 5.91 -4.83 3.95
CA TRP A 61 4.77 -4.98 4.84
C TRP A 61 4.49 -3.69 5.59
N VAL A 62 3.24 -3.26 5.55
CA VAL A 62 2.73 -2.15 6.36
C VAL A 62 1.46 -2.58 7.11
N ARG A 63 1.23 -1.99 8.27
CA ARG A 63 0.03 -2.22 9.10
C ARG A 63 -0.93 -1.06 8.96
N ILE A 64 -2.21 -1.34 8.78
CA ILE A 64 -3.26 -0.32 8.80
C ILE A 64 -3.46 0.14 10.25
N THR A 65 -3.27 1.43 10.52
CA THR A 65 -3.46 2.03 11.84
C THR A 65 -4.77 2.79 11.96
N HIS A 66 -5.32 3.26 10.84
CA HIS A 66 -6.60 3.94 10.78
C HIS A 66 -7.21 3.79 9.39
N VAL A 67 -8.55 3.76 9.32
CA VAL A 67 -9.31 3.73 8.07
C VAL A 67 -10.24 4.94 8.07
N THR A 68 -10.05 5.83 7.11
CA THR A 68 -10.93 6.98 6.90
C THR A 68 -11.86 6.67 5.75
N ASP A 69 -13.17 6.66 6.00
CA ASP A 69 -14.17 6.59 4.94
C ASP A 69 -14.19 7.90 4.15
N LEU A 70 -14.10 7.79 2.82
CA LEU A 70 -14.12 8.93 1.91
C LEU A 70 -15.43 9.01 1.13
N HIS A 71 -16.45 8.24 1.51
CA HIS A 71 -17.76 8.20 0.84
C HIS A 71 -18.32 9.58 0.44
N PRO A 72 -18.26 10.64 1.28
CA PRO A 72 -18.79 11.95 0.90
C PRO A 72 -18.11 12.61 -0.31
N TRP A 73 -16.85 12.28 -0.59
CA TRP A 73 -16.07 12.88 -1.69
C TRP A 73 -15.84 11.91 -2.83
N LYS A 74 -15.71 10.62 -2.52
CA LYS A 74 -15.43 9.57 -3.49
C LYS A 74 -16.00 8.23 -2.98
N PRO A 75 -17.26 7.93 -3.32
CA PRO A 75 -17.95 6.71 -2.89
C PRO A 75 -17.14 5.44 -3.16
N GLY A 76 -17.07 4.56 -2.16
CA GLY A 76 -16.36 3.28 -2.23
C GLY A 76 -14.86 3.36 -2.03
N TYR A 77 -14.28 4.54 -1.76
CA TYR A 77 -12.86 4.69 -1.46
C TYR A 77 -12.61 4.99 0.02
N VAL A 78 -11.42 4.60 0.47
CA VAL A 78 -10.90 4.83 1.82
C VAL A 78 -9.48 5.38 1.74
N MET A 79 -9.12 6.14 2.78
CA MET A 79 -7.71 6.45 3.07
C MET A 79 -7.26 5.62 4.26
N LEU A 80 -6.24 4.80 4.02
CA LEU A 80 -5.63 3.91 4.99
C LEU A 80 -4.40 4.59 5.55
N SER A 81 -4.39 4.95 6.83
CA SER A 81 -3.15 5.31 7.51
C SER A 81 -2.33 4.05 7.72
N ILE A 82 -1.04 4.12 7.41
CA ILE A 82 -0.14 2.96 7.43
C ILE A 82 1.10 3.22 8.29
N GLU A 83 1.49 2.19 9.01
CA GLU A 83 2.76 2.12 9.73
C GLU A 83 3.68 1.13 9.01
N ARG A 84 4.94 1.51 8.79
CA ARG A 84 5.97 0.65 8.20
C ARG A 84 6.62 -0.19 9.28
N GLY A 85 6.83 -1.48 8.99
CA GLY A 85 7.55 -2.37 9.91
C GLY A 85 9.03 -2.01 10.09
N PRO A 86 9.72 -2.62 11.08
CA PRO A 86 9.20 -3.64 12.00
C PRO A 86 8.18 -3.07 13.00
N PHE A 87 7.09 -3.81 13.24
CA PHE A 87 6.09 -3.43 14.23
C PHE A 87 6.64 -3.76 15.62
N LYS A 88 6.78 -2.75 16.49
CA LYS A 88 7.14 -3.00 17.88
C LYS A 88 6.06 -3.87 18.53
N SER A 89 6.49 -4.91 19.23
CA SER A 89 5.67 -5.76 20.09
C SER A 89 5.11 -4.98 21.28
#